data_AF-A0A928H2Y4-F1
#
_entry.id   AF-A0A928H2Y4-F1
#
_cell.length_a   1.000
_cell.length_b   1.000
_cell.length_c   1.000
_cell.angle_alpha   90.00
_cell.angle_beta   90.00
_cell.angle_gamma   90.00
#
_symmetry.space_group_name_H-M   'P 1'
#
loop_
_entity.id
_entity.type
_entity.pdbx_description
1 polymer ?
#
loop_
_entity_poly.entity_id
_entity_poly.type
_entity_poly.pdbx_seq_one_letter_code
_entity_poly.pdbx_strand_id
1 'polypeptide(L)'
;MKHYSHWDEFQWENEIRRHENNVAAFFHDLVYCLDLPIGEMPAELPETAETPSDPVTASRNDALRQWMNDHEAEEIDEQEQDYEPRRPICFSCVDALDDLTAKWNQFCIRNYSNENFLPALGISCAFAKLLARTADFTEPGKFNTPALLTSLGKRAIADLEDLVAGLTDFYSEISPESYAGVNYFISRLALIRDQLVEKLAEVRNSAE
;
A
#
# COMPACT_ATOMS: atom_id res chain seq x y z
N MET A 1 -21.33 -18.44 2.52
CA MET A 1 -21.08 -16.98 2.43
C MET A 1 -22.29 -16.18 2.94
N LYS A 2 -22.61 -16.22 4.25
CA LYS A 2 -23.81 -15.53 4.82
C LYS A 2 -23.57 -14.83 6.18
N HIS A 3 -22.34 -14.77 6.68
CA HIS A 3 -22.09 -14.24 8.03
C HIS A 3 -21.64 -12.78 8.11
N TYR A 4 -21.23 -12.15 7.00
CA TYR A 4 -20.57 -10.84 7.03
C TYR A 4 -21.46 -9.64 6.64
N SER A 5 -22.69 -9.88 6.15
CA SER A 5 -23.57 -8.80 5.68
C SER A 5 -24.16 -7.93 6.80
N HIS A 6 -24.07 -8.40 8.05
CA HIS A 6 -24.59 -7.70 9.23
C HIS A 6 -23.46 -7.09 10.08
N TRP A 7 -22.21 -7.19 9.61
CA TRP A 7 -21.08 -6.70 10.36
C TRP A 7 -21.04 -5.18 10.34
N ASP A 8 -20.86 -4.60 11.52
CA ASP A 8 -20.59 -3.18 11.64
C ASP A 8 -19.13 -2.85 11.27
N GLU A 9 -18.83 -1.56 11.25
CA GLU A 9 -17.51 -1.05 10.89
C GLU A 9 -16.39 -1.57 11.81
N PHE A 10 -16.66 -1.75 13.11
CA PHE A 10 -15.66 -2.19 14.07
C PHE A 10 -15.35 -3.68 13.94
N GLN A 11 -16.36 -4.49 13.59
CA GLN A 11 -16.20 -5.90 13.30
C GLN A 11 -15.34 -6.11 12.04
N TRP A 12 -15.61 -5.33 10.99
CA TRP A 12 -14.75 -5.32 9.81
C TRP A 12 -13.32 -4.90 10.13
N GLU A 13 -13.14 -3.83 10.90
CA GLU A 13 -11.81 -3.37 11.30
C GLU A 13 -11.03 -4.46 12.04
N ASN A 14 -11.66 -5.15 13.00
CA ASN A 14 -11.03 -6.24 13.73
C ASN A 14 -10.63 -7.40 12.82
N GLU A 15 -11.49 -7.75 11.86
CA GLU A 15 -11.20 -8.82 10.91
C GLU A 15 -10.03 -8.46 9.99
N ILE A 16 -9.99 -7.23 9.48
CA ILE A 16 -8.87 -6.79 8.63
C ILE A 16 -7.57 -6.77 9.46
N ARG A 17 -7.58 -6.32 10.73
CA ARG A 17 -6.39 -6.41 11.62
C ARG A 17 -5.94 -7.84 11.81
N ARG A 18 -6.87 -8.77 12.01
CA ARG A 18 -6.56 -10.19 12.14
C ARG A 18 -5.86 -10.72 10.89
N HIS A 19 -6.38 -10.39 9.71
CA HIS A 19 -5.76 -10.77 8.45
C HIS A 19 -4.34 -10.18 8.29
N GLU A 20 -4.14 -8.91 8.62
CA GLU A 20 -2.82 -8.28 8.55
C GLU A 20 -1.82 -8.91 9.52
N ASN A 21 -2.24 -9.23 10.74
CA ASN A 21 -1.40 -9.94 11.70
C ASN A 21 -0.99 -11.32 11.18
N ASN A 22 -1.90 -12.03 10.51
CA ASN A 22 -1.61 -13.32 9.90
C ASN A 22 -0.60 -13.17 8.75
N VAL A 23 -0.74 -12.14 7.91
CA VAL A 23 0.19 -11.84 6.83
C VAL A 23 1.56 -11.46 7.38
N ALA A 24 1.61 -10.63 8.43
CA ALA A 24 2.85 -10.25 9.09
C ALA A 24 3.57 -11.46 9.72
N ALA A 25 2.83 -12.32 10.41
CA ALA A 25 3.36 -13.57 10.95
C ALA A 25 3.90 -14.47 9.83
N PHE A 26 3.17 -14.62 8.73
CA PHE A 26 3.63 -15.38 7.57
C PHE A 26 4.95 -14.85 7.01
N PHE A 27 5.07 -13.54 6.77
CA PHE A 27 6.31 -12.96 6.24
C PHE A 27 7.47 -12.97 7.23
N HIS A 28 7.17 -12.86 8.53
CA HIS A 28 8.17 -13.05 9.58
C HIS A 28 8.71 -14.49 9.53
N ASP A 29 7.82 -15.48 9.46
CA ASP A 29 8.19 -16.90 9.48
C ASP A 29 8.86 -17.34 8.17
N LEU A 30 8.49 -16.72 7.05
CA LEU A 30 9.08 -16.98 5.73
C LEU A 30 10.61 -16.84 5.73
N VAL A 31 11.16 -15.88 6.49
CA VAL A 31 12.61 -15.67 6.59
C VAL A 31 13.34 -16.91 7.12
N TYR A 32 12.70 -17.68 8.01
CA TYR A 32 13.25 -18.91 8.59
C TYR A 32 12.97 -20.17 7.75
N CYS A 33 12.02 -20.07 6.82
CA CYS A 33 11.61 -21.18 5.94
C CYS A 33 12.25 -21.10 4.55
N LEU A 34 12.97 -20.01 4.24
CA LEU A 34 13.78 -19.92 3.04
C LEU A 34 15.08 -20.70 3.26
N ASP A 35 15.19 -21.89 2.65
CA ASP A 35 16.46 -22.61 2.47
C ASP A 35 17.39 -21.78 1.54
N LEU A 36 17.89 -20.65 2.05
CA LEU A 36 18.97 -19.92 1.43
C LEU A 36 20.26 -20.73 1.64
N PRO A 37 21.14 -20.86 0.63
CA PRO A 37 22.41 -21.56 0.81
C PRO A 37 23.15 -20.97 2.02
N ILE A 38 23.42 -21.85 2.98
CA ILE A 38 23.95 -21.57 4.32
C ILE A 38 25.20 -20.69 4.20
N GLY A 39 25.08 -19.41 4.60
CA GLY A 39 26.20 -18.47 4.57
C GLY A 39 25.87 -17.01 4.94
N GLU A 40 24.61 -16.58 4.84
CA GLU A 40 24.25 -15.15 4.95
C GLU A 40 23.00 -14.87 5.82
N MET A 41 22.80 -15.60 6.92
CA MET A 41 21.83 -15.17 7.94
C MET A 41 22.59 -14.57 9.14
N PRO A 42 22.33 -13.30 9.53
CA PRO A 42 22.90 -12.74 10.75
C PRO A 42 22.40 -13.55 11.96
N ALA A 43 23.34 -13.92 12.83
CA ALA A 43 23.23 -14.95 13.86
C ALA A 43 22.31 -14.62 15.06
N GLU A 44 21.37 -13.69 14.94
CA GLU A 44 20.55 -13.25 16.07
C GLU A 44 19.09 -13.01 15.67
N LEU A 45 18.29 -14.07 15.65
CA LEU A 45 16.84 -13.97 15.82
C LEU A 45 16.36 -15.12 16.73
N PRO A 46 15.57 -14.83 17.78
CA PRO A 46 15.30 -15.79 18.85
C PRO A 46 14.29 -16.89 18.46
N GLU A 47 14.55 -18.09 18.98
CA GLU A 47 13.73 -19.30 18.88
C GLU A 47 12.33 -19.10 19.48
N THR A 48 11.30 -19.06 18.63
CA THR A 48 9.99 -19.60 19.00
C THR A 48 9.42 -20.33 17.80
N ALA A 49 9.67 -21.64 17.78
CA ALA A 49 9.05 -22.60 16.89
C ALA A 49 7.68 -23.00 17.41
N GLU A 50 6.69 -23.10 16.53
CA GLU A 50 5.72 -24.19 16.52
C GLU A 50 5.10 -24.27 15.11
N THR A 51 5.46 -25.33 14.38
CA THR A 51 5.11 -25.63 12.98
C THR A 51 3.64 -26.08 12.81
N PRO A 52 3.08 -25.96 11.59
CA PRO A 52 2.82 -27.20 10.86
C PRO A 52 3.09 -27.17 9.33
N SER A 53 3.84 -28.20 8.92
CA SER A 53 3.79 -29.04 7.71
C SER A 53 3.46 -28.50 6.30
N ASP A 54 4.40 -28.86 5.42
CA ASP A 54 4.47 -29.02 3.96
C ASP A 54 4.70 -27.77 3.06
N PRO A 55 5.81 -27.75 2.28
CA PRO A 55 6.21 -26.59 1.50
C PRO A 55 5.51 -26.58 0.14
N VAL A 56 4.93 -25.44 -0.23
CA VAL A 56 4.70 -25.12 -1.64
C VAL A 56 5.98 -24.48 -2.16
N THR A 57 6.77 -25.25 -2.90
CA THR A 57 7.90 -24.73 -3.67
C THR A 57 7.39 -23.78 -4.75
N ALA A 58 7.76 -22.51 -4.66
CA ALA A 58 7.71 -21.59 -5.80
C ALA A 58 9.02 -20.78 -5.84
N SER A 59 10.05 -21.46 -6.32
CA SER A 59 11.16 -20.81 -7.01
C SER A 59 10.60 -20.03 -8.19
N ARG A 60 10.72 -18.70 -8.15
CA ARG A 60 11.10 -17.78 -9.25
C ARG A 60 10.50 -16.40 -9.02
N ASN A 61 11.39 -15.43 -8.78
CA ASN A 61 11.14 -13.98 -8.89
C ASN A 61 10.53 -13.54 -10.24
N ASP A 62 10.45 -14.44 -11.22
CA ASP A 62 9.75 -14.22 -12.48
C ASP A 62 8.23 -14.10 -12.29
N ALA A 63 7.62 -14.72 -11.26
CA ALA A 63 6.16 -14.71 -11.08
C ALA A 63 5.60 -13.30 -10.77
N LEU A 64 6.34 -12.47 -10.03
CA LEU A 64 5.96 -11.08 -9.73
C LEU A 64 6.12 -10.18 -10.96
N ARG A 65 7.17 -10.39 -11.75
CA ARG A 65 7.38 -9.69 -13.03
C ARG A 65 6.36 -10.12 -14.08
N GLN A 66 5.98 -11.40 -14.08
CA GLN A 66 4.98 -11.95 -14.98
C GLN A 66 3.59 -11.47 -14.57
N TRP A 67 3.26 -11.37 -13.29
CA TRP A 67 2.00 -10.77 -12.83
C TRP A 67 1.88 -9.28 -13.19
N MET A 68 2.96 -8.50 -13.06
CA MET A 68 3.00 -7.09 -13.51
C MET A 68 2.85 -6.98 -15.04
N ASN A 69 3.55 -7.82 -15.81
CA ASN A 69 3.47 -7.81 -17.27
C ASN A 69 2.13 -8.35 -17.80
N ASP A 70 1.51 -9.32 -17.11
CA ASP A 70 0.20 -9.88 -17.49
C ASP A 70 -0.95 -8.88 -17.25
N HIS A 71 -0.73 -7.82 -16.46
CA HIS A 71 -1.66 -6.70 -16.29
C HIS A 71 -1.31 -5.47 -17.14
N GLU A 72 -0.14 -5.42 -17.78
CA GLU A 72 0.27 -4.37 -18.74
C GLU A 72 0.12 -4.80 -20.21
N ALA A 73 -0.25 -6.05 -20.49
CA ALA A 73 -0.35 -6.62 -21.84
C ALA A 73 -1.78 -6.80 -22.35
N GLU A 74 -2.68 -5.84 -22.07
CA GLU A 74 -3.76 -5.58 -23.03
C GLU A 74 -3.18 -4.61 -24.07
N GLU A 75 -2.80 -5.17 -25.22
CA GLU A 75 -2.47 -4.41 -26.42
C GLU A 75 -3.58 -3.38 -26.64
N ILE A 76 -3.27 -2.11 -26.38
CA ILE A 76 -4.10 -0.98 -26.77
C ILE A 76 -4.13 -0.99 -28.30
N ASP A 77 -5.17 -1.59 -28.86
CA ASP A 77 -5.48 -1.48 -30.27
C ASP A 77 -5.68 0.02 -30.58
N GLU A 78 -4.77 0.60 -31.36
CA GLU A 78 -4.70 2.04 -31.67
C GLU A 78 -5.85 2.53 -32.58
N GLN A 79 -7.06 1.98 -32.43
CA GLN A 79 -8.22 2.33 -33.24
C GLN A 79 -9.52 2.35 -32.43
N GLU A 80 -9.68 3.30 -31.52
CA GLU A 80 -11.02 3.85 -31.28
C GLU A 80 -10.99 5.29 -30.75
N GLN A 81 -11.78 6.10 -31.44
CA GLN A 81 -11.84 7.55 -31.40
C GLN A 81 -12.60 8.07 -30.18
N ASP A 82 -12.15 9.20 -29.64
CA ASP A 82 -12.95 10.22 -28.94
C ASP A 82 -14.05 9.74 -27.98
N TYR A 83 -13.66 8.96 -26.97
CA TYR A 83 -14.42 8.89 -25.73
C TYR A 83 -13.47 9.12 -24.56
N GLU A 84 -13.39 10.36 -24.08
CA GLU A 84 -12.96 10.63 -22.70
C GLU A 84 -14.21 10.44 -21.81
N PRO A 85 -14.45 9.25 -21.20
CA PRO A 85 -15.36 9.21 -20.09
C PRO A 85 -14.75 10.12 -19.03
N ARG A 86 -15.52 11.10 -18.53
CA ARG A 86 -15.14 11.89 -17.35
C ARG A 86 -14.73 10.91 -16.26
N ARG A 87 -13.43 10.69 -16.08
CA ARG A 87 -12.92 9.75 -15.08
C ARG A 87 -13.44 10.25 -13.73
N PRO A 88 -14.18 9.44 -12.97
CA PRO A 88 -14.65 9.86 -11.65
C PRO A 88 -13.45 10.28 -10.80
N ILE A 89 -13.66 11.24 -9.90
CA ILE A 89 -12.65 11.76 -8.96
C ILE A 89 -11.88 10.63 -8.23
N CYS A 90 -12.51 9.46 -8.08
CA CYS A 90 -11.97 8.21 -7.54
C CYS A 90 -10.73 7.64 -8.26
N PHE A 91 -10.62 7.79 -9.59
CA PHE A 91 -9.43 7.37 -10.35
C PHE A 91 -8.21 8.27 -10.07
N SER A 92 -8.46 9.50 -9.59
CA SER A 92 -7.38 10.47 -9.40
C SER A 92 -6.49 10.19 -8.20
N CYS A 93 -7.01 9.58 -7.12
CA CYS A 93 -6.20 9.33 -5.92
C CYS A 93 -5.19 8.21 -6.12
N VAL A 94 -5.61 7.11 -6.76
CA VAL A 94 -4.74 5.95 -7.04
C VAL A 94 -3.66 6.36 -8.03
N ASP A 95 -4.03 6.98 -9.15
CA ASP A 95 -3.07 7.48 -10.16
C ASP A 95 -2.11 8.52 -9.55
N ALA A 96 -2.60 9.42 -8.69
CA ALA A 96 -1.74 10.40 -8.02
C ALA A 96 -0.80 9.76 -7.00
N LEU A 97 -1.23 8.74 -6.26
CA LEU A 97 -0.38 8.00 -5.34
C LEU A 97 0.69 7.20 -6.08
N ASP A 98 0.34 6.60 -7.21
CA ASP A 98 1.29 5.88 -8.05
C ASP A 98 2.39 6.81 -8.59
N ASP A 99 2.01 7.95 -9.17
CA ASP A 99 2.94 8.99 -9.63
C ASP A 99 3.82 9.53 -8.49
N LEU A 100 3.24 9.77 -7.29
CA LEU A 100 4.02 10.18 -6.12
C LEU A 100 5.00 9.10 -5.67
N THR A 101 4.60 7.83 -5.71
CA THR A 101 5.44 6.70 -5.34
C THR A 101 6.64 6.59 -6.29
N ALA A 102 6.40 6.70 -7.60
CA ALA A 102 7.46 6.72 -8.61
C ALA A 102 8.43 7.90 -8.39
N LYS A 103 7.90 9.11 -8.14
CA LYS A 103 8.71 10.30 -7.85
C LYS A 103 9.51 10.17 -6.57
N TRP A 104 8.94 9.58 -5.52
CA TRP A 104 9.65 9.32 -4.26
C TRP A 104 10.83 8.38 -4.49
N ASN A 105 10.60 7.28 -5.21
CA ASN A 105 11.66 6.33 -5.53
C ASN A 105 12.79 6.97 -6.36
N GLN A 106 12.44 7.80 -7.36
CA GLN A 106 13.43 8.56 -8.12
C GLN A 106 14.20 9.57 -7.24
N PHE A 107 13.50 10.26 -6.35
CA PHE A 107 14.10 11.17 -5.38
C PHE A 107 15.09 10.43 -4.47
N CYS A 108 14.72 9.25 -3.98
CA CYS A 108 15.56 8.44 -3.10
C CYS A 108 16.84 7.97 -3.80
N ILE A 109 16.72 7.41 -5.01
CA ILE A 109 17.87 6.92 -5.80
C ILE A 109 18.90 8.03 -6.05
N ARG A 110 18.45 9.28 -6.24
CA ARG A 110 19.33 10.42 -6.53
C ARG A 110 20.02 10.97 -5.29
N ASN A 111 19.38 10.92 -4.13
CA ASN A 111 19.80 11.64 -2.94
C ASN A 111 20.39 10.76 -1.84
N TYR A 112 20.13 9.44 -1.84
CA TYR A 112 20.54 8.54 -0.76
C TYR A 112 21.29 7.35 -1.31
N SER A 113 22.52 7.13 -0.82
CA SER A 113 23.37 6.06 -1.35
C SER A 113 23.82 5.00 -0.36
N ASN A 114 23.69 5.14 0.97
CA ASN A 114 23.90 4.00 1.90
C ASN A 114 23.26 4.16 3.31
N GLU A 115 23.58 5.22 4.06
CA GLU A 115 23.15 5.31 5.49
C GLU A 115 21.64 5.57 5.67
N ASN A 116 21.01 6.28 4.72
CA ASN A 116 19.58 6.60 4.76
C ASN A 116 18.73 5.69 3.86
N PHE A 117 19.30 4.61 3.32
CA PHE A 117 18.60 3.75 2.37
C PHE A 117 17.46 2.97 3.02
N LEU A 118 17.67 2.40 4.21
CA LEU A 118 16.65 1.61 4.90
C LEU A 118 15.43 2.44 5.33
N PRO A 119 15.59 3.63 5.94
CA PRO A 119 14.43 4.46 6.25
C PRO A 119 13.72 4.97 4.98
N ALA A 120 14.46 5.32 3.93
CA ALA A 120 13.88 5.72 2.64
C ALA A 120 13.06 4.59 1.99
N LEU A 121 13.56 3.35 2.06
CA LEU A 121 12.86 2.15 1.61
C LEU A 121 11.60 1.89 2.46
N GLY A 122 11.67 2.13 3.77
CA GLY A 122 10.51 2.06 4.66
C GLY A 122 9.38 3.01 4.21
N ILE A 123 9.73 4.22 3.79
CA ILE A 123 8.77 5.19 3.22
C ILE A 123 8.23 4.68 1.88
N SER A 124 9.06 4.10 1.01
CA SER A 124 8.60 3.49 -0.25
C SER A 124 7.59 2.37 0.01
N CYS A 125 7.81 1.53 1.03
CA CYS A 125 6.87 0.50 1.42
C CYS A 125 5.56 1.09 1.98
N ALA A 126 5.64 2.18 2.75
CA ALA A 126 4.46 2.88 3.25
C ALA A 126 3.62 3.49 2.11
N PHE A 127 4.26 4.06 1.07
CA PHE A 127 3.58 4.46 -0.17
C PHE A 127 2.85 3.30 -0.84
N ALA A 128 3.52 2.16 -1.03
CA ALA A 128 2.92 0.99 -1.67
C ALA A 128 1.72 0.44 -0.88
N LYS A 129 1.84 0.41 0.46
CA LYS A 129 0.73 0.01 1.36
C LYS A 129 -0.46 0.97 1.23
N LEU A 130 -0.21 2.28 1.23
CA LEU A 130 -1.25 3.29 1.07
C LEU A 130 -1.93 3.20 -0.31
N LEU A 131 -1.15 2.96 -1.37
CA LEU A 131 -1.66 2.77 -2.73
C LEU A 131 -2.62 1.57 -2.78
N ALA A 132 -2.21 0.41 -2.27
CA ALA A 132 -3.03 -0.80 -2.23
C ALA A 132 -4.35 -0.59 -1.47
N ARG A 133 -4.29 0.02 -0.28
CA ARG A 133 -5.49 0.32 0.53
C ARG A 133 -6.40 1.35 -0.12
N THR A 134 -5.82 2.34 -0.79
CA THR A 134 -6.59 3.35 -1.52
C THR A 134 -7.30 2.74 -2.71
N ALA A 135 -6.65 1.83 -3.45
CA ALA A 135 -7.28 1.07 -4.52
C ALA A 135 -8.45 0.23 -3.99
N ASP A 136 -8.26 -0.54 -2.92
CA ASP A 136 -9.33 -1.32 -2.30
C ASP A 136 -10.54 -0.47 -1.86
N PHE A 137 -10.30 0.74 -1.36
CA PHE A 137 -11.35 1.66 -0.94
C PHE A 137 -12.08 2.35 -2.10
N THR A 138 -11.36 2.66 -3.19
CA THR A 138 -11.87 3.49 -4.30
C THR A 138 -12.38 2.67 -5.49
N GLU A 139 -12.09 1.37 -5.55
CA GLU A 139 -12.49 0.49 -6.65
C GLU A 139 -14.02 0.34 -6.74
N PRO A 140 -14.66 0.79 -7.84
CA PRO A 140 -16.10 0.73 -7.99
C PRO A 140 -16.63 -0.71 -7.99
N GLY A 141 -17.63 -0.99 -7.15
CA GLY A 141 -18.33 -2.28 -7.16
C GLY A 141 -17.55 -3.46 -6.58
N LYS A 142 -16.29 -3.27 -6.15
CA LYS A 142 -15.49 -4.30 -5.47
C LYS A 142 -16.15 -4.77 -4.18
N PHE A 143 -16.64 -3.82 -3.40
CA PHE A 143 -17.34 -4.09 -2.14
C PHE A 143 -18.71 -3.42 -2.12
N ASN A 144 -19.74 -4.20 -1.79
CA ASN A 144 -21.13 -3.73 -1.69
C ASN A 144 -21.58 -3.49 -0.24
N THR A 145 -20.65 -3.54 0.73
CA THR A 145 -20.97 -3.36 2.16
C THR A 145 -20.45 -1.99 2.62
N PRO A 146 -21.33 -1.02 2.93
CA PRO A 146 -20.91 0.33 3.31
C PRO A 146 -20.07 0.36 4.61
N ALA A 147 -20.33 -0.55 5.54
CA ALA A 147 -19.54 -0.69 6.77
C ALA A 147 -18.08 -1.09 6.49
N LEU A 148 -17.86 -2.01 5.55
CA LEU A 148 -16.52 -2.42 5.12
C LEU A 148 -15.82 -1.26 4.40
N LEU A 149 -16.49 -0.60 3.45
CA LEU A 149 -15.94 0.57 2.76
C LEU A 149 -15.56 1.69 3.74
N THR A 150 -16.37 1.90 4.78
CA THR A 150 -16.07 2.89 5.83
C THR A 150 -14.81 2.52 6.62
N SER A 151 -14.65 1.24 6.99
CA SER A 151 -13.43 0.75 7.66
C SER A 151 -12.19 0.90 6.77
N LEU A 152 -12.29 0.52 5.49
CA LEU A 152 -11.20 0.68 4.50
C LEU A 152 -10.81 2.14 4.30
N GLY A 153 -11.79 3.04 4.17
CA GLY A 153 -11.51 4.48 4.00
C GLY A 153 -10.84 5.11 5.22
N LYS A 154 -11.29 4.75 6.44
CA LYS A 154 -10.62 5.21 7.68
C LYS A 154 -9.17 4.73 7.75
N ARG A 155 -8.90 3.50 7.33
CA ARG A 155 -7.54 2.95 7.27
C ARG A 155 -6.66 3.62 6.25
N ALA A 156 -7.17 3.88 5.05
CA ALA A 156 -6.41 4.58 4.01
C ALA A 156 -6.00 5.97 4.51
N ILE A 157 -6.91 6.70 5.18
CA ILE A 157 -6.60 8.00 5.79
C ILE A 157 -5.57 7.86 6.92
N ALA A 158 -5.72 6.87 7.81
CA ALA A 158 -4.76 6.65 8.89
C ALA A 158 -3.35 6.34 8.36
N ASP A 159 -3.22 5.46 7.38
CA ASP A 159 -1.93 5.16 6.74
C ASP A 159 -1.33 6.36 6.02
N LEU A 160 -2.15 7.25 5.46
CA LEU A 160 -1.69 8.49 4.85
C LEU A 160 -1.10 9.43 5.90
N GLU A 161 -1.77 9.60 7.04
CA GLU A 161 -1.26 10.41 8.15
C GLU A 161 0.04 9.84 8.72
N ASP A 162 0.13 8.51 8.87
CA ASP A 162 1.35 7.82 9.29
C ASP A 162 2.51 8.04 8.28
N LEU A 163 2.21 8.01 6.97
CA LEU A 163 3.18 8.30 5.92
C LEU A 163 3.65 9.77 5.96
N VAL A 164 2.74 10.72 6.17
CA VAL A 164 3.09 12.15 6.30
C VAL A 164 3.96 12.38 7.54
N ALA A 165 3.65 11.73 8.66
CA ALA A 165 4.48 11.76 9.85
C ALA A 165 5.87 11.17 9.56
N GLY A 166 5.93 9.97 8.96
CA GLY A 166 7.20 9.34 8.59
C GLY A 166 8.06 10.16 7.64
N LEU A 167 7.45 10.85 6.66
CA LEU A 167 8.13 11.79 5.78
C LEU A 167 8.68 13.01 6.55
N THR A 168 7.95 13.49 7.55
CA THR A 168 8.35 14.62 8.40
C THR A 168 9.50 14.23 9.32
N ASP A 169 9.43 13.06 9.94
CA ASP A 169 10.47 12.53 10.83
C ASP A 169 11.76 12.24 10.06
N PHE A 170 11.65 11.51 8.93
CA PHE A 170 12.79 11.24 8.04
C PHE A 170 13.44 12.52 7.53
N TYR A 171 12.65 13.57 7.30
CA TYR A 171 13.16 14.89 6.95
C TYR A 171 13.93 15.55 8.11
N SER A 172 13.43 15.47 9.35
CA SER A 172 14.06 16.13 10.50
C SER A 172 15.49 15.63 10.77
N GLU A 173 15.79 14.42 10.30
CA GLU A 173 17.08 13.75 10.43
C GLU A 173 18.05 14.05 9.26
N ILE A 174 17.60 14.74 8.20
CA ILE A 174 18.35 14.94 6.94
C ILE A 174 18.61 16.43 6.64
N SER A 175 19.64 16.71 5.84
CA SER A 175 20.11 18.06 5.46
C SER A 175 18.99 19.02 4.99
N PRO A 176 19.04 20.31 5.39
CA PRO A 176 18.02 21.33 5.04
C PRO A 176 17.79 21.55 3.54
N GLU A 177 18.75 21.22 2.68
CA GLU A 177 18.66 21.45 1.23
C GLU A 177 17.60 20.57 0.54
N SER A 178 17.23 19.44 1.17
CA SER A 178 16.18 18.53 0.68
C SER A 178 14.75 18.98 1.04
N TYR A 179 14.59 20.09 1.78
CA TYR A 179 13.31 20.57 2.31
C TYR A 179 12.25 20.82 1.22
N ALA A 180 12.65 21.38 0.08
CA ALA A 180 11.73 21.67 -1.02
C ALA A 180 11.18 20.39 -1.66
N GLY A 181 11.99 19.32 -1.71
CA GLY A 181 11.61 18.04 -2.28
C GLY A 181 10.59 17.30 -1.42
N VAL A 182 10.83 17.20 -0.09
CA VAL A 182 9.91 16.49 0.82
C VAL A 182 8.58 17.22 0.99
N ASN A 183 8.60 18.56 1.09
CA ASN A 183 7.37 19.35 1.19
C ASN A 183 6.45 19.20 -0.02
N TYR A 184 7.01 18.93 -1.21
CA TYR A 184 6.20 18.59 -2.37
C TYR A 184 5.35 17.33 -2.10
N PHE A 185 5.95 16.25 -1.58
CA PHE A 185 5.21 15.02 -1.26
C PHE A 185 4.14 15.25 -0.20
N ILE A 186 4.48 15.92 0.91
CA ILE A 186 3.53 16.23 1.99
C ILE A 186 2.34 17.04 1.47
N SER A 187 2.61 18.07 0.66
CA SER A 187 1.56 18.93 0.09
C SER A 187 0.64 18.14 -0.85
N ARG A 188 1.19 17.20 -1.62
CA ARG A 188 0.40 16.36 -2.54
C ARG A 188 -0.41 15.30 -1.79
N LEU A 189 0.13 14.73 -0.72
CA LEU A 189 -0.60 13.82 0.16
C LEU A 189 -1.75 14.53 0.88
N ALA A 190 -1.61 15.80 1.25
CA ALA A 190 -2.70 16.59 1.82
C ALA A 190 -3.90 16.71 0.84
N LEU A 191 -3.65 16.91 -0.45
CA LEU A 191 -4.71 16.95 -1.46
C LEU A 191 -5.42 15.59 -1.60
N ILE A 192 -4.65 14.51 -1.60
CA ILE A 192 -5.20 13.14 -1.68
C ILE A 192 -6.04 12.84 -0.43
N ARG A 193 -5.58 13.24 0.75
CA ARG A 193 -6.33 13.11 2.01
C ARG A 193 -7.69 13.78 1.92
N ASP A 194 -7.76 15.02 1.42
CA ASP A 194 -9.02 15.74 1.31
C ASP A 194 -10.00 15.01 0.39
N GLN A 195 -9.52 14.45 -0.72
CA GLN A 195 -10.32 13.61 -1.62
C GLN A 195 -10.79 12.31 -0.96
N LEU A 196 -9.94 11.64 -0.18
CA LEU A 196 -10.31 10.42 0.56
C LEU A 196 -11.35 10.70 1.65
N VAL A 197 -11.24 11.85 2.33
CA VAL A 197 -12.21 12.30 3.34
C VAL A 197 -13.57 12.59 2.68
N GLU A 198 -13.57 13.29 1.54
CA GLU A 198 -14.79 13.53 0.76
C GLU A 198 -15.44 12.20 0.34
N LYS A 199 -14.65 11.26 -0.18
CA LYS A 199 -15.14 9.94 -0.56
C LYS A 199 -15.71 9.16 0.62
N LEU A 200 -15.06 9.22 1.78
CA LEU A 200 -15.54 8.57 2.99
C LEU A 200 -16.86 9.17 3.48
N ALA A 201 -17.04 10.49 3.33
CA ALA A 201 -18.30 11.16 3.62
C ALA A 201 -19.42 10.71 2.67
N GLU A 202 -19.15 10.57 1.37
CA GLU A 202 -20.11 10.02 0.40
C GLU A 202 -20.58 8.61 0.79
N VAL A 203 -19.65 7.73 1.17
CA VAL A 203 -19.95 6.35 1.57
C VAL A 203 -20.83 6.32 2.80
N ARG A 204 -20.57 7.18 3.80
CA ARG A 204 -21.39 7.27 5.01
C ARG A 204 -22.79 7.80 4.72
N ASN A 205 -22.90 8.86 3.93
CA ASN A 205 -24.19 9.46 3.58
C ASN A 205 -25.04 8.54 2.71
N SER A 206 -24.42 7.64 1.95
CA SER A 206 -25.12 6.63 1.13
C SER A 206 -25.60 5.41 1.94
N ALA A 207 -25.16 5.29 3.20
CA ALA A 207 -25.52 4.19 4.10
C ALA A 207 -26.68 4.54 5.05
N GLU A 208 -27.06 5.82 5.13
CA GLU A 208 -28.24 6.33 5.86
C GLU A 208 -29.50 6.33 4.99
#